data_AF-A0A9E5HDD0-F1
#
_entry.id   AF-A0A9E5HDD0-F1
#
_cell.length_a   1.000
_cell.length_b   1.000
_cell.length_c   1.000
_cell.angle_alpha   90.00
_cell.angle_beta   90.00
_cell.angle_gamma   90.00
#
_symmetry.space_group_name_H-M   'P 1'
#
loop_
_entity.id
_entity.type
_entity.pdbx_description
1 polymer ?
#
loop_
_entity_poly.entity_id
_entity_poly.type
_entity_poly.pdbx_seq_one_letter_code
_entity_poly.pdbx_strand_id
1 'polypeptide(L)'
;MEYKNSVHPTKEQMEGFLEGDSDTPIAMINLLKFKKKAEYEDGRDTNLTGEQAYAIYMEEVIEHLKKVGGEVSFGGTINRLMLGEVEELWDKAF
;
A
#
# COMPACT_ATOMS: atom_id res chain seq x y z
N MET A 1 0.43 19.52 -8.99
CA MET A 1 1.05 19.09 -7.72
C MET A 1 1.56 17.70 -7.98
N GLU A 2 2.87 17.49 -7.92
CA GLU A 2 3.48 16.19 -8.21
C GLU A 2 3.52 15.37 -6.91
N TYR A 3 3.11 14.10 -6.99
CA TYR A 3 3.29 13.16 -5.89
C TYR A 3 4.35 12.14 -6.31
N LYS A 4 5.08 11.60 -5.35
CA LYS A 4 6.10 10.58 -5.62
C LYS A 4 5.67 9.26 -4.99
N ASN A 5 5.43 8.26 -5.84
CA ASN A 5 5.25 6.89 -5.36
C ASN A 5 6.58 6.36 -4.76
N SER A 6 6.47 5.64 -3.65
CA SER A 6 7.60 4.96 -3.01
C SER A 6 7.17 3.59 -2.52
N VAL A 7 8.09 2.63 -2.56
CA VAL A 7 7.90 1.29 -1.98
C VAL A 7 8.53 1.16 -0.59
N HIS A 8 9.24 2.20 -0.14
CA HIS A 8 9.86 2.26 1.18
C HIS A 8 9.65 3.65 1.82
N PRO A 9 9.42 3.71 3.14
CA PRO A 9 9.42 4.98 3.85
C PRO A 9 10.82 5.59 3.89
N THR A 10 10.90 6.91 3.98
CA THR A 10 12.14 7.61 4.33
C THR A 10 12.47 7.40 5.81
N LYS A 11 13.71 7.70 6.20
CA LYS A 11 14.14 7.67 7.60
C LYS A 11 13.25 8.57 8.48
N GLU A 12 12.98 9.80 8.03
CA GLU A 12 12.14 10.76 8.74
C GLU A 12 10.70 10.27 8.90
N GLN A 13 10.13 9.62 7.87
CA GLN A 13 8.79 9.01 7.96
C GLN A 13 8.74 7.87 8.98
N MET A 14 9.80 7.05 9.05
CA MET A 14 9.89 5.97 10.03
C MET A 14 10.08 6.52 11.45
N GLU A 15 10.91 7.54 11.63
CA GLU A 15 11.10 8.21 12.92
C GLU A 15 9.76 8.78 13.42
N GLY A 16 9.03 9.51 12.59
CA GLY A 16 7.71 10.04 12.94
C GLY A 16 6.64 8.98 13.20
N PHE A 17 6.71 7.82 12.53
CA PHE A 17 5.82 6.69 12.81
C PHE A 17 6.07 6.05 14.19
N LEU A 18 7.31 6.11 14.67
CA LEU A 18 7.72 5.57 15.98
C LEU A 18 7.56 6.60 17.12
N GLU A 19 7.23 7.85 16.81
CA GLU A 19 6.93 8.89 17.79
C GLU A 19 5.52 8.73 18.37
N GLY A 20 5.37 9.03 19.66
CA GLY A 20 4.09 8.96 20.37
C GLY A 20 3.94 7.72 21.25
N ASP A 21 2.71 7.39 21.61
CA ASP A 21 2.39 6.16 22.32
C ASP A 21 1.95 5.05 21.36
N SER A 22 2.17 3.80 21.77
CA SER A 22 1.75 2.61 21.01
C SER A 22 0.38 2.08 21.46
N ASP A 23 -0.29 2.78 22.37
CA ASP A 23 -1.56 2.35 22.95
C ASP A 23 -2.77 2.94 22.20
N THR A 24 -2.55 4.04 21.48
CA THR A 24 -3.54 4.71 20.65
C THR A 24 -3.66 4.03 19.29
N PRO A 25 -4.87 3.58 18.88
CA PRO A 25 -5.07 3.02 17.56
C PRO A 25 -4.76 4.01 16.45
N ILE A 26 -4.06 3.55 15.41
CA ILE A 26 -3.80 4.32 14.19
C ILE A 26 -4.58 3.73 13.02
N ALA A 27 -5.00 4.60 12.10
CA ALA A 27 -5.51 4.20 10.79
C ALA A 27 -4.42 4.48 9.75
N MET A 28 -4.02 3.46 9.00
CA MET A 28 -3.07 3.61 7.90
C MET A 28 -3.83 3.59 6.58
N ILE A 29 -3.65 4.65 5.78
CA ILE A 29 -4.18 4.71 4.41
C ILE A 29 -3.07 4.41 3.41
N ASN A 30 -3.30 3.42 2.57
CA ASN A 30 -2.42 3.01 1.48
C ASN A 30 -3.06 3.39 0.15
N LEU A 31 -2.32 4.13 -0.66
CA LEU A 31 -2.71 4.44 -2.04
C LEU A 31 -1.79 3.69 -2.99
N LEU A 32 -2.34 2.75 -3.74
CA LEU A 32 -1.56 1.77 -4.49
C LEU A 32 -1.64 2.04 -5.98
N LYS A 33 -0.47 2.06 -6.63
CA LYS A 33 -0.34 2.06 -8.08
C LYS A 33 0.38 0.79 -8.52
N PHE A 34 -0.25 -0.01 -9.37
CA PHE A 34 0.30 -1.30 -9.80
C PHE A 34 1.08 -1.18 -11.10
N LYS A 35 2.20 -1.91 -11.16
CA LYS A 35 2.87 -2.16 -12.44
C LYS A 35 2.01 -3.05 -13.33
N LYS A 36 2.08 -2.84 -14.65
CA LYS A 36 1.40 -3.70 -15.64
C LYS A 36 1.82 -5.17 -15.52
N LYS A 37 3.11 -5.42 -15.25
CA LYS A 37 3.69 -6.74 -15.01
C LYS A 37 4.44 -6.70 -13.68
N ALA A 38 4.34 -7.76 -12.89
CA ALA A 38 5.11 -7.90 -11.66
C ALA A 38 6.61 -8.00 -11.97
N GLU A 39 7.41 -7.44 -11.08
CA GLU A 39 8.87 -7.54 -11.11
C GLU A 39 9.33 -8.09 -9.77
N TYR A 40 10.16 -9.12 -9.81
CA TYR A 40 10.73 -9.74 -8.62
C TYR A 40 12.24 -9.52 -8.62
N GLU A 41 12.79 -9.15 -7.46
CA GLU A 41 14.21 -8.83 -7.32
C GLU A 41 15.11 -10.04 -7.60
N ASP A 42 14.62 -11.25 -7.35
CA ASP A 42 15.34 -12.50 -7.65
C ASP A 42 15.34 -12.86 -9.15
N GLY A 43 14.71 -12.04 -9.99
CA GLY A 43 14.68 -12.22 -11.44
C GLY A 43 13.86 -13.41 -11.92
N ARG A 44 13.02 -14.02 -11.07
CA ARG A 44 12.15 -15.13 -11.50
C ARG A 44 11.22 -14.69 -12.63
N ASP A 45 11.04 -15.58 -13.61
CA ASP A 45 10.04 -15.37 -14.64
C ASP A 45 8.63 -15.38 -14.03
N THR A 46 7.79 -14.48 -14.51
CA THR A 46 6.40 -14.36 -14.07
C THR A 46 5.51 -13.88 -15.21
N ASN A 47 4.25 -14.33 -15.18
CA ASN A 47 3.17 -13.82 -16.02
C ASN A 47 2.16 -12.99 -15.22
N LEU A 48 2.44 -12.73 -13.93
CA LEU A 48 1.55 -11.99 -13.05
C LEU A 48 1.58 -10.49 -13.38
N THR A 49 0.41 -9.84 -13.24
CA THR A 49 0.33 -8.38 -13.15
C THR A 49 0.79 -7.91 -11.76
N GLY A 50 1.07 -6.62 -11.60
CA GLY A 50 1.40 -6.06 -10.29
C GLY A 50 0.27 -6.23 -9.27
N GLU A 51 -0.99 -6.12 -9.70
CA GLU A 51 -2.15 -6.35 -8.84
C GLU A 51 -2.24 -7.81 -8.37
N GLN A 52 -1.99 -8.78 -9.27
CA GLN A 52 -1.99 -10.20 -8.90
C GLN A 52 -0.86 -10.55 -7.93
N ALA A 53 0.34 -9.98 -8.14
CA ALA A 53 1.44 -10.15 -7.20
C ALA A 53 1.12 -9.53 -5.84
N TYR A 54 0.47 -8.36 -5.82
CA TYR A 54 0.02 -7.73 -4.58
C TYR A 54 -1.06 -8.53 -3.86
N ALA A 55 -1.98 -9.17 -4.59
CA ALA A 55 -3.01 -10.03 -4.00
C ALA A 55 -2.40 -11.20 -3.22
N ILE A 56 -1.37 -11.86 -3.78
CA ILE A 56 -0.62 -12.92 -3.09
C ILE A 56 0.04 -12.40 -1.80
N TYR A 57 0.65 -11.21 -1.86
CA TYR A 57 1.20 -10.56 -0.67
C TYR A 57 0.13 -10.30 0.40
N MET A 58 -1.04 -9.80 0.00
CA MET A 58 -2.13 -9.48 0.92
C MET A 58 -2.73 -10.69 1.62
N GLU A 59 -2.79 -11.86 0.97
CA GLU A 59 -3.25 -13.10 1.60
C GLU A 59 -2.46 -13.42 2.88
N GLU A 60 -1.13 -13.28 2.82
CA GLU A 60 -0.26 -13.50 3.98
C GLU A 60 -0.35 -12.37 5.00
N VAL A 61 -0.38 -11.11 4.54
CA VAL A 61 -0.40 -9.93 5.43
C VAL A 61 -1.63 -9.89 6.33
N ILE A 62 -2.80 -10.26 5.80
CA ILE A 62 -4.04 -10.28 6.58
C ILE A 62 -3.91 -11.19 7.80
N GLU A 63 -3.27 -12.36 7.64
CA GLU A 63 -3.03 -13.29 8.75
C GLU A 63 -2.00 -12.77 9.76
N HIS A 64 -1.06 -11.94 9.33
CA HIS A 64 -0.11 -11.26 10.24
C HIS A 64 -0.78 -10.14 11.03
N LEU A 65 -1.61 -9.32 10.37
CA LEU A 65 -2.36 -8.24 11.02
C LEU A 65 -3.25 -8.77 12.14
N LYS A 66 -4.00 -9.85 11.89
CA LYS A 66 -4.87 -10.48 12.90
C LYS A 66 -4.12 -10.88 14.18
N LYS A 67 -2.87 -11.36 14.07
CA LYS A 67 -2.07 -11.79 15.22
C LYS A 67 -1.67 -10.63 16.15
N VAL A 68 -1.63 -9.41 15.63
CA VAL A 68 -1.25 -8.20 16.36
C VAL A 68 -2.43 -7.26 16.62
N GLY A 69 -3.67 -7.74 16.39
CA GLY A 69 -4.89 -6.95 16.59
C GLY A 69 -5.19 -5.93 15.49
N GLY A 70 -4.47 -5.99 14.36
CA GLY A 70 -4.74 -5.17 13.18
C GLY A 70 -5.84 -5.75 12.30
N GLU A 71 -6.54 -4.88 11.58
CA GLU A 71 -7.57 -5.26 10.61
C GLU A 71 -7.57 -4.32 9.39
N VAL A 72 -8.15 -4.80 8.29
CA VAL A 72 -8.44 -3.96 7.11
C VAL A 72 -9.84 -3.38 7.30
N SER A 73 -9.92 -2.09 7.63
CA SER A 73 -11.19 -1.40 7.90
C SER A 73 -11.87 -0.86 6.64
N PHE A 74 -11.10 -0.57 5.61
CA PHE A 74 -11.56 -0.05 4.32
C PHE A 74 -10.78 -0.66 3.16
N GLY A 75 -11.40 -0.75 2.00
CA GLY A 75 -10.76 -1.25 0.79
C GLY A 75 -11.59 -0.99 -0.46
N GLY A 76 -11.00 -0.44 -1.52
CA GLY A 76 -11.74 -0.12 -2.73
C GLY A 76 -10.89 0.21 -3.95
N THR A 77 -11.47 0.01 -5.13
CA THR A 77 -10.91 0.48 -6.40
C THR A 77 -11.17 1.97 -6.55
N ILE A 78 -10.14 2.72 -6.91
CA ILE A 78 -10.24 4.17 -7.14
C ILE A 78 -10.60 4.40 -8.61
N ASN A 79 -11.80 4.92 -8.86
CA ASN A 79 -12.29 5.14 -10.23
C ASN A 79 -12.16 6.59 -10.72
N ARG A 80 -12.13 7.56 -9.80
CA ARG A 80 -12.03 9.00 -10.09
C ARG A 80 -11.76 9.81 -8.83
N LEU A 81 -11.31 11.06 -9.04
CA LEU A 81 -11.35 12.10 -8.02
C LEU A 81 -12.60 12.95 -8.21
N MET A 82 -13.29 13.27 -7.10
CA MET A 82 -14.37 14.27 -7.10
C MET A 82 -13.80 15.69 -7.01
N LEU A 83 -12.70 15.86 -6.27
CA LEU A 83 -11.97 17.12 -6.06
C LEU A 83 -10.46 16.84 -6.06
N GLY A 84 -9.69 17.82 -6.52
CA GLY A 84 -8.22 17.73 -6.60
C GLY A 84 -7.71 17.25 -7.96
N GLU A 85 -6.41 17.40 -8.15
CA GLU A 85 -5.71 17.05 -9.38
C GLU A 85 -4.43 16.28 -9.05
N VAL A 86 -4.19 15.22 -9.82
CA VAL A 86 -3.01 14.36 -9.73
C VAL A 86 -2.55 14.03 -11.15
N GLU A 87 -1.25 13.85 -11.35
CA GLU A 87 -0.70 13.45 -12.65
C GLU A 87 -1.15 12.05 -13.08
N GLU A 88 -1.32 11.17 -12.11
CA GLU A 88 -1.77 9.81 -12.30
C GLU A 88 -2.65 9.40 -11.11
N LEU A 89 -3.69 8.61 -11.39
CA LEU A 89 -4.59 8.09 -10.35
C LEU A 89 -4.05 6.77 -9.82
N TRP A 90 -4.09 6.58 -8.50
CA TRP A 90 -3.90 5.28 -7.89
C TRP A 90 -5.02 4.30 -8.30
N ASP A 91 -4.73 3.01 -8.24
CA ASP A 91 -5.65 1.95 -8.67
C ASP A 91 -6.52 1.45 -7.50
N LYS A 92 -5.96 1.38 -6.28
CA LYS A 92 -6.66 0.94 -5.06
C LYS A 92 -6.31 1.78 -3.83
N ALA A 93 -7.25 1.83 -2.89
CA ALA A 93 -7.06 2.33 -1.53
C ALA A 93 -7.41 1.25 -0.49
N PHE A 94 -6.62 1.17 0.58
CA PHE A 94 -6.85 0.33 1.76
C PHE A 94 -6.48 1.08 3.03
#